data_AF-A0A6B2CAK2-F1
#
_entry.id   AF-A0A6B2CAK2-F1
#
_cell.length_a   1.000
_cell.length_b   1.000
_cell.length_c   1.000
_cell.angle_alpha   90.00
_cell.angle_beta   90.00
_cell.angle_gamma   90.00
#
_symmetry.space_group_name_H-M   'P 1'
#
loop_
_entity.id
_entity.type
_entity.pdbx_description
1 polymer ?
#
loop_
_entity_poly.entity_id
_entity_poly.type
_entity_poly.pdbx_seq_one_letter_code
_entity_poly.pdbx_strand_id
1 'polypeptide(L)'
;MSLDEKFCRENVYSMLERFVEEGSCEYLDEVIIKSLECPEWSLMSTLLSYASLCDKLPKNIMRVYSAIRLFIETLDCEDLRKDFKLTCYSAKRLIYELEPRMKDVKPGEKELLEKILREMNREKLLHAICKAFGIISYPEKPL
;
A
#
# COMPACT_ATOMS: atom_id res chain seq x y z
N MET A 1 -17.78 -12.41 -3.04
CA MET A 1 -16.78 -12.00 -4.03
C MET A 1 -17.46 -12.03 -5.38
N SER A 2 -17.55 -10.90 -6.07
CA SER A 2 -18.15 -10.85 -7.42
C SER A 2 -17.24 -11.56 -8.43
N LEU A 3 -17.77 -11.92 -9.61
CA LEU A 3 -16.97 -12.52 -10.68
C LEU A 3 -15.80 -11.61 -11.09
N ASP A 4 -16.04 -10.29 -11.08
CA ASP A 4 -15.06 -9.27 -11.43
C ASP A 4 -13.93 -9.20 -10.39
N GLU A 5 -14.25 -9.25 -9.10
CA GLU A 5 -13.23 -9.26 -8.03
C GLU A 5 -12.32 -10.49 -8.11
N LYS A 6 -12.87 -11.65 -8.44
CA LYS A 6 -12.09 -12.89 -8.61
C LYS A 6 -11.13 -12.79 -9.79
N PHE A 7 -11.63 -12.31 -10.93
CA PHE A 7 -10.83 -12.11 -12.13
C PHE A 7 -9.73 -11.06 -11.92
N CYS A 8 -10.06 -9.95 -11.28
CA CYS A 8 -9.09 -8.91 -10.90
C CYS A 8 -8.00 -9.48 -10.00
N ARG A 9 -8.36 -10.27 -8.99
CA ARG A 9 -7.41 -10.86 -8.03
C ARG A 9 -6.46 -11.86 -8.70
N GLU A 10 -6.97 -12.76 -9.54
CA GLU A 10 -6.14 -13.78 -10.23
C GLU A 10 -5.12 -13.11 -11.18
N ASN A 11 -5.53 -12.06 -11.90
CA ASN A 11 -4.63 -11.31 -12.77
C ASN A 11 -3.56 -10.52 -11.99
N VAL A 12 -3.94 -9.79 -10.94
CA VAL A 12 -2.95 -9.03 -10.15
C VAL A 12 -1.98 -9.97 -9.43
N TYR A 13 -2.48 -11.11 -8.92
CA TYR A 13 -1.66 -12.09 -8.22
C TYR A 13 -0.65 -12.78 -9.15
N SER A 14 -1.08 -13.24 -10.32
CA SER A 14 -0.17 -13.83 -11.31
C SER A 14 0.92 -12.85 -11.76
N MET A 15 0.61 -11.56 -11.89
CA MET A 15 1.63 -10.54 -12.18
C MET A 15 2.60 -10.33 -11.01
N LEU A 16 2.13 -10.42 -9.77
CA LEU A 16 2.99 -10.38 -8.58
C LEU A 16 3.89 -11.63 -8.47
N GLU A 17 3.42 -12.81 -8.86
CA GLU A 17 4.23 -14.03 -8.94
C GLU A 17 5.37 -13.88 -9.94
N ARG A 18 5.10 -13.27 -11.11
CA ARG A 18 6.15 -12.96 -12.09
C ARG A 18 7.23 -12.03 -11.55
N PHE A 19 6.87 -11.06 -10.71
CA PHE A 19 7.88 -10.26 -9.99
C PHE A 19 8.79 -11.12 -9.11
N VAL A 20 8.23 -12.12 -8.41
CA VAL A 20 9.02 -13.03 -7.57
C VAL A 20 9.97 -13.89 -8.40
N GLU A 21 9.53 -14.34 -9.57
CA GLU A 21 10.34 -15.16 -10.47
C GLU A 21 11.45 -14.38 -11.17
N GLU A 22 11.14 -13.18 -11.67
CA GLU A 22 12.02 -12.40 -12.54
C GLU A 22 12.85 -11.34 -11.78
N GLY A 23 12.40 -10.93 -10.59
CA GLY A 23 13.07 -9.94 -9.74
C GLY A 23 13.08 -8.51 -10.29
N SER A 24 12.38 -8.23 -11.39
CA SER A 24 12.36 -6.90 -12.02
C SER A 24 11.27 -6.02 -11.45
N CYS A 25 11.70 -4.90 -10.84
CA CYS A 25 10.79 -3.89 -10.29
C CYS A 25 9.93 -3.19 -11.33
N GLU A 26 10.28 -3.22 -12.62
CA GLU A 26 9.47 -2.60 -13.68
C GLU A 26 8.07 -3.22 -13.77
N TYR A 27 7.94 -4.51 -13.48
CA TYR A 27 6.64 -5.20 -13.46
C TYR A 27 5.69 -4.66 -12.40
N LEU A 28 6.21 -4.13 -11.28
CA LEU A 28 5.36 -3.56 -10.25
C LEU A 28 4.59 -2.33 -10.76
N ASP A 29 5.10 -1.63 -11.78
CA ASP A 29 4.41 -0.51 -12.41
C ASP A 29 3.17 -0.96 -13.19
N GLU A 30 3.25 -2.11 -13.85
CA GLU A 30 2.11 -2.71 -14.54
C GLU A 30 1.10 -3.29 -13.54
N VAL A 31 1.59 -3.96 -12.49
CA VAL A 31 0.75 -4.50 -11.42
C VAL A 31 -0.09 -3.39 -10.80
N ILE A 32 0.52 -2.25 -10.45
CA ILE A 32 -0.24 -1.16 -9.83
C ILE A 32 -1.25 -0.52 -10.77
N ILE A 33 -0.95 -0.38 -12.07
CA ILE A 33 -1.94 0.09 -13.05
C ILE A 33 -3.15 -0.84 -13.05
N LYS A 34 -2.91 -2.16 -13.08
CA LYS A 34 -3.99 -3.15 -13.00
C LYS A 34 -4.74 -3.10 -11.68
N SER A 35 -4.05 -2.96 -10.55
CA SER A 35 -4.71 -2.74 -9.26
C SER A 35 -5.52 -1.44 -9.21
N LEU A 36 -5.21 -0.43 -10.02
CA LEU A 36 -6.00 0.80 -10.11
C LEU A 36 -7.24 0.67 -11.01
N GLU A 37 -7.18 -0.17 -12.04
CA GLU A 37 -8.32 -0.51 -12.91
C GLU A 37 -9.28 -1.48 -12.22
N CYS A 38 -8.71 -2.37 -11.41
CA CYS A 38 -9.33 -3.46 -10.69
C CYS A 38 -8.95 -3.29 -9.21
N PRO A 39 -9.69 -2.50 -8.41
CA PRO A 39 -9.31 -2.01 -7.07
C PRO A 39 -9.26 -3.13 -6.01
N GLU A 40 -8.46 -4.16 -6.24
CA GLU A 40 -8.22 -5.23 -5.31
C GLU A 40 -7.12 -4.83 -4.31
N TRP A 41 -7.51 -3.93 -3.43
CA TRP A 41 -6.63 -3.38 -2.40
C TRP A 41 -6.24 -4.39 -1.33
N SER A 42 -6.84 -5.59 -1.28
CA SER A 42 -6.37 -6.67 -0.38
C SER A 42 -4.90 -7.03 -0.62
N LEU A 43 -4.41 -6.83 -1.84
CA LEU A 43 -3.02 -7.07 -2.26
C LEU A 43 -2.09 -5.87 -2.05
N MET A 44 -2.60 -4.73 -1.57
CA MET A 44 -1.79 -3.51 -1.33
C MET A 44 -0.59 -3.80 -0.42
N SER A 45 -0.78 -4.59 0.63
CA SER A 45 0.32 -4.94 1.54
C SER A 45 1.45 -5.70 0.83
N THR A 46 1.11 -6.67 -0.02
CA THR A 46 2.08 -7.43 -0.83
C THR A 46 2.80 -6.53 -1.83
N LEU A 47 2.05 -5.69 -2.55
CA LEU A 47 2.61 -4.77 -3.54
C LEU A 47 3.57 -3.77 -2.89
N LEU A 48 3.22 -3.21 -1.73
CA LEU A 48 4.10 -2.32 -0.97
C LEU A 48 5.34 -3.06 -0.45
N SER A 49 5.18 -4.30 0.01
CA SER A 49 6.29 -5.14 0.46
C SER A 49 7.29 -5.38 -0.67
N TYR A 50 6.83 -5.73 -1.86
CA TYR A 50 7.70 -5.95 -3.02
C TYR A 50 8.33 -4.66 -3.52
N ALA A 51 7.55 -3.58 -3.59
CA ALA A 51 8.09 -2.25 -3.87
C ALA A 51 9.17 -1.84 -2.86
N SER A 52 9.06 -2.30 -1.61
CA SER A 52 10.04 -2.02 -0.57
C SER A 52 11.39 -2.71 -0.78
N LEU A 53 11.46 -3.71 -1.68
CA LEU A 53 12.71 -4.38 -2.06
C LEU A 53 13.40 -3.72 -3.25
N CYS A 54 12.75 -2.75 -3.91
CA CYS A 54 13.30 -2.06 -5.05
C CYS A 54 14.23 -0.91 -4.64
N ASP A 55 15.43 -0.88 -5.19
CA ASP A 55 16.37 0.25 -5.04
C ASP A 55 15.81 1.53 -5.65
N LYS A 56 15.12 1.40 -6.79
CA LYS A 56 14.45 2.50 -7.48
C LYS A 56 13.00 2.15 -7.71
N LEU A 57 12.11 2.93 -7.11
CA LEU A 57 10.67 2.76 -7.32
C LEU A 57 10.28 3.13 -8.76
N PRO A 58 9.46 2.29 -9.42
CA PRO A 58 8.79 2.64 -10.65
C PRO A 58 7.87 3.87 -10.51
N LYS A 59 7.49 4.47 -11.63
CA LYS A 59 6.80 5.77 -11.66
C LYS A 59 5.45 5.74 -10.95
N ASN A 60 4.58 4.79 -11.26
CA ASN A 60 3.24 4.68 -10.69
C ASN A 60 3.29 4.18 -9.24
N ILE A 61 4.22 3.28 -8.90
CA ILE A 61 4.48 2.90 -7.52
C ILE A 61 4.88 4.11 -6.67
N MET A 62 5.76 4.97 -7.19
CA MET A 62 6.16 6.20 -6.51
C MET A 62 4.98 7.14 -6.26
N ARG A 63 4.02 7.23 -7.19
CA ARG A 63 2.79 8.01 -6.99
C ARG A 63 1.93 7.45 -5.86
N VAL A 64 1.84 6.12 -5.74
CA VAL A 64 1.14 5.47 -4.61
C VAL A 64 1.84 5.78 -3.29
N TYR A 65 3.18 5.73 -3.24
CA TYR A 65 3.94 6.12 -2.06
C TYR A 65 3.70 7.60 -1.68
N SER A 66 3.64 8.51 -2.65
CA SER A 66 3.28 9.91 -2.40
C SER A 66 1.83 10.09 -1.95
N ALA A 67 0.88 9.28 -2.43
CA ALA A 67 -0.50 9.28 -1.92
C ALA A 67 -0.59 8.72 -0.49
N ILE A 68 0.16 7.66 -0.18
CA ILE A 68 0.26 7.09 1.16
C ILE A 68 0.90 8.09 2.14
N ARG A 69 1.87 8.89 1.68
CA ARG A 69 2.42 9.98 2.48
C ARG A 69 1.34 10.93 2.97
N LEU A 70 0.51 11.42 2.05
CA LEU A 70 -0.61 12.30 2.41
C LEU A 70 -1.50 11.67 3.46
N PHE A 71 -1.79 10.37 3.32
CA PHE A 71 -2.57 9.64 4.32
C PHE A 71 -1.91 9.66 5.69
N ILE A 72 -0.62 9.32 5.77
CA ILE A 72 0.13 9.27 7.02
C ILE A 72 0.25 10.64 7.67
N GLU A 73 0.43 11.70 6.88
CA GLU A 73 0.44 13.08 7.37
C GLU A 73 -0.90 13.49 8.01
N THR A 74 -2.01 12.81 7.70
CA THR A 74 -3.30 13.00 8.38
C THR A 74 -3.46 12.20 9.68
N LEU A 75 -2.52 11.32 10.01
CA LEU A 75 -2.61 10.48 11.20
C LEU A 75 -1.95 11.19 12.38
N ASP A 76 -2.71 11.40 13.44
CA ASP A 76 -2.16 11.88 14.71
C ASP A 76 -2.02 10.75 15.74
N CYS A 77 -1.28 11.07 16.79
CA CYS A 77 -0.98 10.12 17.85
C CYS A 77 -2.21 9.68 18.67
N GLU A 78 -3.26 10.49 18.73
CA GLU A 78 -4.48 10.16 19.46
C GLU A 78 -5.37 9.22 18.66
N ASP A 79 -5.61 9.53 17.39
CA ASP A 79 -6.36 8.73 16.43
C ASP A 79 -5.74 7.34 16.31
N LEU A 80 -4.41 7.27 16.20
CA LEU A 80 -3.68 6.01 16.12
C LEU A 80 -3.91 5.12 17.34
N ARG A 81 -3.95 5.69 18.55
CA ARG A 81 -4.18 4.90 19.77
C ARG A 81 -5.64 4.49 19.94
N LYS A 82 -6.57 5.42 19.70
CA LYS A 82 -8.01 5.22 19.96
C LYS A 82 -8.66 4.37 18.87
N ASP A 83 -8.45 4.74 17.61
CA ASP A 83 -9.20 4.17 16.49
C ASP A 83 -8.48 2.97 15.90
N PHE A 84 -7.15 3.02 15.83
CA PHE A 84 -6.34 2.01 15.14
C PHE A 84 -5.55 1.08 16.08
N LYS A 85 -5.63 1.31 17.40
CA LYS A 85 -4.92 0.56 18.45
C LYS A 85 -3.40 0.46 18.20
N LEU A 86 -2.83 1.48 17.58
CA LEU A 86 -1.43 1.61 17.23
C LEU A 86 -0.69 2.51 18.22
N THR A 87 0.55 2.14 18.53
CA THR A 87 1.39 3.00 19.36
C THR A 87 1.93 4.17 18.55
N CYS A 88 2.13 5.32 19.20
CA CYS A 88 2.84 6.45 18.58
C CYS A 88 4.25 6.09 18.09
N TYR A 89 4.89 5.10 18.72
CA TYR A 89 6.21 4.61 18.29
C TYR A 89 6.12 3.91 16.93
N SER A 90 5.14 3.01 16.76
CA SER A 90 4.84 2.35 15.49
C SER A 90 4.56 3.34 14.36
N ALA A 91 3.85 4.43 14.67
CA ALA A 91 3.55 5.51 13.74
C ALA A 91 4.80 6.27 13.27
N LYS A 92 5.67 6.65 14.21
CA LYS A 92 6.94 7.33 13.90
C LYS A 92 7.85 6.45 13.05
N ARG A 93 7.90 5.15 13.37
CA ARG A 93 8.61 4.17 12.55
C ARG A 93 8.06 4.11 11.14
N LEU A 94 6.74 4.19 10.97
CA LEU A 94 6.11 4.18 9.65
C LEU A 94 6.53 5.38 8.79
N ILE A 95 6.52 6.57 9.38
CA ILE A 95 6.99 7.79 8.69
C ILE A 95 8.45 7.62 8.27
N TYR A 96 9.29 7.15 9.19
CA TYR A 96 10.72 6.94 8.94
C TYR A 96 11.02 5.95 7.81
N GLU A 97 10.29 4.83 7.73
CA GLU A 97 10.49 3.81 6.68
C GLU A 97 10.11 4.33 5.28
N LEU A 98 9.13 5.23 5.22
CA LEU A 98 8.58 5.71 3.96
C LEU A 98 9.22 7.00 3.46
N GLU A 99 9.65 7.88 4.37
CA GLU A 99 10.22 9.20 4.06
C GLU A 99 11.32 9.17 2.98
N PRO A 100 12.29 8.24 2.98
CA PRO A 100 13.34 8.19 1.95
C PRO A 100 12.84 7.93 0.53
N ARG A 101 11.62 7.38 0.40
CA ARG A 101 11.02 6.95 -0.87
C ARG A 101 9.97 7.92 -1.37
N MET A 102 9.61 8.90 -0.55
CA MET A 102 8.60 9.90 -0.86
C MET A 102 9.22 11.04 -1.68
N LYS A 103 8.56 11.40 -2.79
CA LYS A 103 8.84 12.64 -3.54
C LYS A 103 7.75 13.69 -3.31
N ASP A 104 7.99 14.89 -3.83
CA ASP A 104 7.00 15.97 -3.84
C ASP A 104 5.65 15.49 -4.35
N VAL A 105 4.61 15.80 -3.57
CA VAL A 105 3.23 15.47 -3.88
C VAL A 105 2.74 16.38 -4.99
N LYS A 106 2.15 15.82 -6.05
CA LYS A 106 1.45 16.61 -7.08
C LYS A 106 -0.07 16.51 -6.86
N PRO A 107 -0.87 17.34 -7.55
CA PRO A 107 -2.33 17.33 -7.38
C PRO A 107 -2.98 15.96 -7.63
N GLY A 108 -2.49 15.19 -8.61
CA GLY A 108 -3.04 13.87 -8.95
C GLY A 108 -2.83 12.80 -7.88
N GLU A 109 -1.91 12.99 -6.93
CA GLU A 109 -1.71 12.06 -5.81
C GLU A 109 -2.78 12.23 -4.72
N LYS A 110 -3.39 13.42 -4.60
CA LYS A 110 -4.53 13.63 -3.70
C LYS A 110 -5.77 12.89 -4.18
N GLU A 111 -6.10 13.02 -5.47
CA GLU A 111 -7.20 12.28 -6.10
C GLU A 111 -6.99 10.76 -6.01
N LEU A 112 -5.74 10.31 -6.17
CA LEU A 112 -5.37 8.92 -6.00
C LEU A 112 -5.62 8.45 -4.56
N LEU A 113 -5.24 9.24 -3.55
CA LEU A 113 -5.53 8.92 -2.16
C LEU A 113 -7.04 8.83 -1.90
N GLU A 114 -7.83 9.78 -2.40
CA GLU A 114 -9.29 9.76 -2.25
C GLU A 114 -9.90 8.50 -2.87
N LYS A 115 -9.41 8.11 -4.07
CA LYS A 115 -9.80 6.86 -4.71
C LYS A 115 -9.44 5.66 -3.84
N ILE A 116 -8.21 5.57 -3.33
CA ILE A 116 -7.79 4.49 -2.42
C ILE A 116 -8.74 4.42 -1.22
N LEU A 117 -9.02 5.56 -0.57
CA LEU A 117 -9.83 5.63 0.64
C LEU A 117 -11.30 5.25 0.42
N ARG A 118 -11.83 5.48 -0.79
CA ARG A 118 -13.19 5.09 -1.17
C ARG A 118 -13.35 3.57 -1.26
N GLU A 119 -12.36 2.91 -1.86
CA GLU A 119 -12.37 1.47 -2.10
C GLU A 119 -11.81 0.67 -0.91
N MET A 120 -10.93 1.30 -0.12
CA MET A 120 -10.29 0.76 1.08
C MET A 120 -10.32 1.83 2.17
N ASN A 121 -11.13 1.62 3.21
CA ASN A 121 -11.23 2.59 4.30
C ASN A 121 -9.86 2.85 5.00
N ARG A 122 -9.80 3.93 5.78
CA ARG A 122 -8.60 4.38 6.50
C ARG A 122 -7.92 3.26 7.31
N GLU A 123 -8.71 2.44 8.01
CA GLU A 123 -8.20 1.35 8.84
C GLU A 123 -7.51 0.26 8.01
N LYS A 124 -8.16 -0.19 6.92
CA LYS A 124 -7.60 -1.20 6.03
C LYS A 124 -6.33 -0.70 5.34
N LEU A 125 -6.30 0.57 4.94
CA LEU A 125 -5.09 1.18 4.35
C LEU A 125 -3.95 1.20 5.35
N LEU A 126 -4.21 1.67 6.57
CA LEU A 126 -3.20 1.69 7.63
C LEU A 126 -2.68 0.29 7.96
N HIS A 127 -3.58 -0.70 8.04
CA HIS A 127 -3.20 -2.09 8.25
C HIS A 127 -2.30 -2.60 7.11
N ALA A 128 -2.70 -2.39 5.86
CA ALA A 128 -1.95 -2.86 4.70
C ALA A 128 -0.52 -2.28 4.67
N ILE A 129 -0.39 -0.99 4.96
CA ILE A 129 0.89 -0.32 5.08
C ILE A 129 1.71 -0.93 6.23
N CYS A 130 1.12 -1.02 7.43
CA CYS A 130 1.82 -1.56 8.59
C CYS A 130 2.28 -3.00 8.41
N LYS A 131 1.49 -3.83 7.72
CA LYS A 131 1.85 -5.19 7.33
C LYS A 131 3.04 -5.19 6.37
N ALA A 132 3.02 -4.31 5.38
CA ALA A 132 4.08 -4.24 4.38
C ALA A 132 5.47 -3.89 4.98
N PHE A 133 5.48 -3.05 6.01
CA PHE A 133 6.72 -2.60 6.67
C PHE A 133 7.03 -3.35 7.98
N GLY A 134 6.32 -4.43 8.28
CA GLY A 134 6.57 -5.24 9.49
C GLY A 134 6.41 -4.48 10.81
N ILE A 135 5.55 -3.44 10.83
CA ILE A 135 5.34 -2.55 11.99
C ILE A 135 4.33 -3.15 12.97
N ILE A 136 3.41 -3.99 12.48
CA ILE A 136 2.48 -4.73 13.32
C ILE A 136 2.52 -6.20 12.91
N SER A 137 2.85 -7.07 13.86
CA SER A 137 2.49 -8.48 13.80
C SER A 137 1.07 -8.60 14.37
N TYR A 138 0.04 -8.33 13.56
CA TYR A 138 -1.28 -8.83 13.93
C TYR A 138 -1.17 -10.36 13.90
N PRO A 139 -1.64 -11.08 14.93
CA PRO A 139 -1.86 -12.50 14.77
C PRO A 139 -2.84 -12.64 13.61
N GLU A 140 -2.35 -13.17 12.49
CA GLU A 140 -3.24 -13.60 11.42
C GLU A 140 -4.21 -14.57 12.09
N LYS A 141 -5.50 -14.19 12.17
CA LYS A 141 -6.50 -15.15 12.63
C LYS A 141 -6.34 -16.37 11.72
N PRO A 142 -6.20 -17.58 12.27
CA PRO A 142 -6.17 -18.77 11.45
C PRO A 142 -7.44 -18.79 10.59
N LEU A 143 -7.24 -18.98 9.29
CA LEU A 143 -8.30 -19.23 8.31
C LEU A 143 -9.17 -20.42 8.75
#